data_AF-A0A968NL12-F1
#
_entry.id   AF-A0A968NL12-F1
#
_cell.length_a   1.000
_cell.length_b   1.000
_cell.length_c   1.000
_cell.angle_alpha   90.00
_cell.angle_beta   90.00
_cell.angle_gamma   90.00
#
_symmetry.space_group_name_H-M   'P 1'
#
loop_
_entity.id
_entity.type
_entity.pdbx_description
1 polymer ?
#
loop_
_entity_poly.entity_id
_entity_poly.type
_entity_poly.pdbx_seq_one_letter_code
_entity_poly.pdbx_strand_id
1 'polypeptide(L)'
;MYADYINFKIIQPVDKDTSKEKILSVSELLQRSLIELEIDIKERLILILKLIYPLDKIHAAAFNLQSNSVATHGRGLEILEHTITLPKKIKSALLTILDNQTLEEKLKILVEAKIVEDKQLVLSERTRKLLTLENSLSDWCLACCFHFAIVGRVRLSIVQILTNLHHPTGFVREAAFAYLTTASPKIVLDLLPQLEKDPHPIIKAQVRDFVKKYC
;
A
#
# COMPACT_ATOMS: atom_id res chain seq x y z
N MET A 1 -11.55 1.91 -7.74
CA MET A 1 -10.80 1.38 -6.59
C MET A 1 -11.68 0.70 -5.54
N TYR A 2 -12.44 1.43 -4.70
CA TYR A 2 -13.43 0.77 -3.81
C TYR A 2 -14.52 0.02 -4.60
N ALA A 3 -14.91 0.53 -5.76
CA ALA A 3 -15.80 -0.20 -6.68
C ALA A 3 -15.19 -1.53 -7.17
N ASP A 4 -13.87 -1.59 -7.39
CA ASP A 4 -13.18 -2.82 -7.81
C ASP A 4 -13.13 -3.84 -6.67
N TYR A 5 -13.01 -3.36 -5.43
CA TYR A 5 -13.14 -4.18 -4.23
C TYR A 5 -14.55 -4.75 -4.02
N ILE A 6 -15.58 -3.92 -4.21
CA ILE A 6 -16.97 -4.36 -4.14
C ILE A 6 -17.24 -5.40 -5.24
N ASN A 7 -16.74 -5.16 -6.46
CA ASN A 7 -16.81 -6.15 -7.55
C ASN A 7 -16.09 -7.45 -7.17
N PHE A 8 -14.90 -7.38 -6.57
CA PHE A 8 -14.19 -8.56 -6.05
C PHE A 8 -15.02 -9.34 -5.01
N LYS A 9 -15.70 -8.65 -4.09
CA LYS A 9 -16.58 -9.30 -3.09
C LYS A 9 -17.85 -9.90 -3.68
N ILE A 10 -18.37 -9.34 -4.77
CA ILE A 10 -19.62 -9.79 -5.41
C ILE A 10 -19.39 -11.03 -6.31
N ILE A 11 -18.21 -11.19 -6.90
CA ILE A 11 -18.00 -12.12 -8.02
C ILE A 11 -17.70 -13.58 -7.61
N GLN A 12 -17.31 -13.89 -6.37
CA GLN A 12 -16.91 -15.28 -6.03
C GLN A 12 -17.73 -15.94 -4.91
N PRO A 13 -18.81 -16.67 -5.26
CA PRO A 13 -19.36 -17.70 -4.40
C PRO A 13 -18.40 -18.91 -4.35
N VAL A 14 -18.47 -19.62 -3.24
CA VAL A 14 -17.59 -20.72 -2.82
C VAL A 14 -17.59 -21.88 -3.83
N ASP A 15 -16.49 -22.11 -4.56
CA ASP A 15 -16.20 -23.44 -5.14
C ASP A 15 -14.69 -23.73 -5.32
N LYS A 16 -14.30 -25.00 -5.23
CA LYS A 16 -12.94 -25.47 -4.82
C LYS A 16 -11.74 -25.15 -5.75
N ASP A 17 -11.94 -24.49 -6.90
CA ASP A 17 -10.85 -24.00 -7.78
C ASP A 17 -10.49 -22.50 -7.53
N THR A 18 -11.31 -21.81 -6.74
CA THR A 18 -11.22 -20.37 -6.43
C THR A 18 -9.99 -19.93 -5.64
N SER A 19 -9.22 -20.84 -5.03
CA SER A 19 -8.14 -20.44 -4.10
C SER A 19 -6.96 -19.76 -4.80
N LYS A 20 -6.56 -20.23 -5.99
CA LYS A 20 -5.46 -19.63 -6.76
C LYS A 20 -5.88 -18.30 -7.37
N GLU A 21 -7.07 -18.24 -7.97
CA GLU A 21 -7.63 -17.01 -8.55
C GLU A 21 -7.79 -15.91 -7.48
N LYS A 22 -8.25 -16.29 -6.28
CA LYS A 22 -8.35 -15.37 -5.15
C LYS A 22 -6.98 -14.86 -4.68
N ILE A 23 -5.95 -15.71 -4.67
CA ILE A 23 -4.59 -15.26 -4.34
C ILE A 23 -4.08 -14.29 -5.41
N LEU A 24 -4.26 -14.62 -6.70
CA LEU A 24 -3.81 -13.78 -7.81
C LEU A 24 -4.48 -12.41 -7.78
N SER A 25 -5.81 -12.37 -7.72
CA SER A 25 -6.58 -11.12 -7.67
C SER A 25 -6.22 -10.24 -6.46
N VAL A 26 -6.09 -10.80 -5.26
CA VAL A 26 -5.66 -10.04 -4.08
C VAL A 26 -4.21 -9.55 -4.21
N SER A 27 -3.34 -10.34 -4.84
CA SER A 27 -1.95 -9.94 -5.10
C SER A 27 -1.89 -8.79 -6.11
N GLU A 28 -2.71 -8.83 -7.17
CA GLU A 28 -2.83 -7.75 -8.14
C GLU A 28 -3.38 -6.47 -7.50
N LEU A 29 -4.38 -6.57 -6.62
CA LEU A 29 -4.89 -5.42 -5.87
C LEU A 29 -3.80 -4.78 -5.01
N LEU A 30 -3.03 -5.59 -4.27
CA LEU A 30 -1.92 -5.08 -3.48
C LEU A 30 -0.84 -4.45 -4.37
N GLN A 31 -0.45 -5.10 -5.46
CA GLN A 31 0.55 -4.57 -6.40
C GLN A 31 0.11 -3.23 -6.99
N ARG A 32 -1.14 -3.12 -7.45
CA ARG A 32 -1.69 -1.87 -7.98
C ARG A 32 -1.68 -0.77 -6.93
N SER A 33 -2.11 -1.07 -5.70
CA SER A 33 -2.11 -0.09 -4.60
C SER A 33 -0.70 0.43 -4.25
N LEU A 34 0.33 -0.43 -4.39
CA LEU A 34 1.73 -0.04 -4.16
C LEU A 34 2.27 0.84 -5.30
N ILE A 35 1.87 0.57 -6.54
CA ILE A 35 2.23 1.41 -7.70
C ILE A 35 1.58 2.78 -7.58
N GLU A 36 0.30 2.84 -7.22
CA GLU A 36 -0.42 4.10 -6.98
C GLU A 36 0.24 4.90 -5.85
N LEU A 37 0.63 4.22 -4.76
CA LEU A 37 1.38 4.85 -3.67
C LEU A 37 2.73 5.42 -4.16
N GLU A 38 3.46 4.71 -5.03
CA GLU A 38 4.70 5.24 -5.63
C GLU A 38 4.43 6.51 -6.44
N ILE A 39 3.37 6.53 -7.26
CA ILE A 39 2.98 7.70 -8.06
C ILE A 39 2.68 8.89 -7.14
N ASP A 40 1.82 8.71 -6.14
CA ASP A 40 1.46 9.75 -5.17
C ASP A 40 2.69 10.30 -4.45
N ILE A 41 3.64 9.43 -4.06
CA ILE A 41 4.88 9.84 -3.41
C ILE A 41 5.75 10.65 -4.37
N LYS A 42 5.89 10.26 -5.64
CA LYS A 42 6.65 11.04 -6.62
C LYS A 42 6.07 12.43 -6.80
N GLU A 43 4.75 12.55 -6.91
CA GLU A 43 4.09 13.85 -7.01
C GLU A 43 4.36 14.73 -5.79
N ARG A 44 4.24 14.17 -4.59
CA ARG A 44 4.55 14.86 -3.33
C ARG A 44 6.01 15.30 -3.25
N LEU A 45 6.95 14.45 -3.70
CA LEU A 45 8.37 14.81 -3.78
C LEU A 45 8.58 16.01 -4.70
N ILE A 46 7.96 16.02 -5.90
CA ILE A 46 8.04 17.17 -6.81
C ILE A 46 7.45 18.43 -6.16
N LEU A 47 6.32 18.34 -5.44
CA LEU A 47 5.75 19.49 -4.72
C LEU A 47 6.69 20.04 -3.65
N ILE A 48 7.34 19.16 -2.88
CA ILE A 48 8.35 19.58 -1.90
C ILE A 48 9.52 20.27 -2.60
N LEU A 49 10.00 19.73 -3.73
CA LEU A 49 11.07 20.36 -4.51
C LEU A 49 10.70 21.77 -4.99
N LYS A 50 9.46 22.00 -5.41
CA LYS A 50 8.96 23.34 -5.80
C LYS A 50 9.00 24.36 -4.67
N LEU A 51 8.94 23.91 -3.41
CA LEU A 51 9.00 24.79 -2.23
C LEU A 51 10.43 25.18 -1.87
N ILE A 52 11.43 24.33 -2.17
CA ILE A 52 12.80 24.49 -1.69
C ILE A 52 13.82 24.84 -2.78
N TYR A 53 13.45 24.72 -4.05
CA TYR A 53 14.29 25.02 -5.22
C TYR A 53 13.58 25.99 -6.19
N PRO A 54 14.31 26.63 -7.13
CA PRO A 54 13.73 27.55 -8.10
C PRO A 54 12.55 26.93 -8.87
N LEU A 55 11.39 27.58 -8.75
CA LEU A 55 10.10 27.06 -9.21
C LEU A 55 10.08 26.78 -10.72
N ASP A 56 10.66 27.66 -11.51
CA ASP A 56 10.79 27.55 -12.96
C ASP A 56 11.56 26.28 -13.37
N LYS A 57 12.68 25.99 -12.68
CA LYS A 57 13.50 24.81 -12.94
C LYS A 57 12.78 23.51 -12.56
N ILE A 58 12.15 23.48 -11.38
CA ILE A 58 11.42 22.28 -10.94
C ILE A 58 10.18 22.04 -11.80
N HIS A 59 9.50 23.09 -12.27
CA HIS A 59 8.41 22.96 -13.24
C HIS A 59 8.88 22.39 -14.57
N ALA A 60 9.99 22.91 -15.12
CA ALA A 60 10.57 22.37 -16.34
C ALA A 60 10.95 20.90 -16.18
N ALA A 61 11.58 20.52 -15.06
CA ALA A 61 11.91 19.13 -14.76
C ALA A 61 10.67 18.23 -14.68
N ALA A 62 9.65 18.64 -13.91
CA ALA A 62 8.43 17.87 -13.71
C ALA A 62 7.67 17.63 -15.04
N PHE A 63 7.58 18.65 -15.89
CA PHE A 63 6.98 18.53 -17.22
C PHE A 63 7.72 17.50 -18.09
N ASN A 64 9.05 17.52 -18.07
CA ASN A 64 9.87 16.58 -18.83
C ASN A 64 9.78 15.13 -18.29
N LEU A 65 9.72 14.95 -16.96
CA LEU A 65 9.60 13.63 -16.32
C LEU A 65 8.28 12.90 -16.65
N GLN A 66 7.20 13.63 -16.92
CA GLN A 66 5.91 13.04 -17.31
C GLN A 66 5.88 12.54 -18.76
N SER A 67 6.94 12.80 -19.53
CA SER A 67 7.01 12.37 -20.94
C SER A 67 7.30 10.88 -21.07
N ASN A 68 6.60 10.23 -22.00
CA ASN A 68 6.89 8.84 -22.42
C ASN A 68 8.17 8.74 -23.29
N SER A 69 8.74 9.87 -23.73
CA SER A 69 9.99 9.89 -24.49
C SER A 69 11.18 9.77 -23.54
N VAL A 70 11.99 8.72 -23.71
CA VAL A 70 13.22 8.48 -22.90
C VAL A 70 14.13 9.72 -22.91
N ALA A 71 14.33 10.35 -24.07
CA ALA A 71 15.16 11.54 -24.19
C ALA A 71 14.58 12.74 -23.42
N THR A 72 13.26 12.92 -23.45
CA THR A 72 12.58 14.02 -22.74
C THR A 72 12.60 13.76 -21.23
N HIS A 73 12.31 12.53 -20.82
CA HIS A 73 12.41 12.11 -19.42
C HIS A 73 13.82 12.32 -18.86
N GLY A 74 14.85 11.94 -19.63
CA GLY A 74 16.25 12.15 -19.28
C GLY A 74 16.63 13.62 -19.08
N ARG A 75 16.08 14.54 -19.89
CA ARG A 75 16.24 16.00 -19.67
C ARG A 75 15.62 16.44 -18.34
N GLY A 76 14.50 15.85 -17.96
CA GLY A 76 13.88 16.10 -16.65
C GLY A 76 14.85 15.75 -15.51
N LEU A 77 15.48 14.59 -15.57
CA LEU A 77 16.48 14.16 -14.60
C LEU A 77 17.74 15.04 -14.61
N GLU A 78 18.22 15.45 -15.78
CA GLU A 78 19.36 16.36 -15.93
C GLU A 78 19.11 17.73 -15.28
N ILE A 79 17.93 18.31 -15.51
CA ILE A 79 17.52 19.57 -14.86
C ILE A 79 17.57 19.41 -13.34
N LEU A 80 17.05 18.29 -12.80
CA LEU A 80 17.08 18.03 -11.36
C LEU A 80 18.52 17.83 -10.85
N GLU A 81 19.37 17.11 -11.58
CA GLU A 81 20.77 16.86 -11.20
C GLU A 81 21.56 18.16 -11.00
N HIS A 82 21.32 19.16 -11.85
CA HIS A 82 21.95 20.49 -11.79
C HIS A 82 21.24 21.49 -10.86
N THR A 83 19.99 21.23 -10.48
CA THR A 83 19.19 22.12 -9.63
C THR A 83 19.27 21.74 -8.15
N ILE A 84 19.27 20.45 -7.86
CA ILE A 84 19.18 19.92 -6.49
C ILE A 84 20.56 19.91 -5.83
N THR A 85 20.66 20.54 -4.66
CA THR A 85 21.91 20.67 -3.87
C THR A 85 21.99 19.70 -2.69
N LEU A 86 21.13 18.68 -2.66
CA LEU A 86 21.15 17.62 -1.64
C LEU A 86 22.49 16.86 -1.63
N PRO A 87 22.89 16.25 -0.49
CA PRO A 87 24.05 15.38 -0.42
C PRO A 87 24.02 14.32 -1.53
N LYS A 88 25.18 14.05 -2.17
CA LYS A 88 25.30 13.20 -3.37
C LYS A 88 24.53 11.88 -3.27
N LYS A 89 24.59 11.20 -2.12
CA LYS A 89 23.88 9.92 -1.90
C LYS A 89 22.35 10.08 -1.92
N ILE A 90 21.83 11.11 -1.26
CA ILE A 90 20.39 11.41 -1.22
C ILE A 90 19.91 11.88 -2.58
N LYS A 91 20.70 12.73 -3.26
CA LYS A 91 20.40 13.20 -4.61
C LYS A 91 20.30 12.04 -5.60
N SER A 92 21.28 11.13 -5.60
CA SER A 92 21.27 9.93 -6.44
C SER A 92 20.04 9.08 -6.19
N ALA A 93 19.70 8.81 -4.92
CA ALA A 93 18.51 8.04 -4.57
C ALA A 93 17.22 8.71 -5.05
N LEU A 94 17.09 10.02 -4.88
CA LEU A 94 15.93 10.79 -5.33
C LEU A 94 15.76 10.71 -6.85
N LEU A 95 16.84 10.92 -7.61
CA LEU A 95 16.78 10.85 -9.07
C LEU A 95 16.40 9.45 -9.55
N THR A 96 16.95 8.40 -8.93
CA THR A 96 16.57 7.02 -9.22
C THR A 96 15.11 6.71 -8.92
N ILE A 97 14.55 7.26 -7.84
CA ILE A 97 13.12 7.11 -7.53
C ILE A 97 12.27 7.77 -8.63
N LEU A 98 12.67 8.95 -9.10
CA LEU A 98 11.94 9.70 -10.13
C LEU A 98 12.12 9.13 -11.54
N ASP A 99 13.16 8.31 -11.75
CA ASP A 99 13.41 7.61 -12.99
C ASP A 99 12.46 6.42 -13.23
N ASN A 100 12.39 5.98 -14.48
CA ASN A 100 11.65 4.82 -14.96
C ASN A 100 12.47 3.51 -14.90
N GLN A 101 13.50 3.47 -14.06
CA GLN A 101 14.30 2.27 -13.79
C GLN A 101 13.47 1.16 -13.15
N THR A 102 13.98 -0.07 -13.30
CA THR A 102 13.38 -1.27 -12.70
C THR A 102 13.36 -1.19 -11.18
N LEU A 103 12.44 -1.92 -10.53
CA LEU A 103 12.35 -1.94 -9.06
C LEU A 103 13.63 -2.50 -8.44
N GLU A 104 14.28 -3.45 -9.12
CA GLU A 104 15.53 -4.07 -8.72
C GLU A 104 16.68 -3.04 -8.70
N GLU A 105 16.82 -2.23 -9.74
CA GLU A 105 17.82 -1.16 -9.81
C GLU A 105 17.55 -0.08 -8.76
N LYS A 106 16.28 0.32 -8.59
CA LYS A 106 15.87 1.25 -7.55
C LYS A 106 16.25 0.74 -6.16
N LEU A 107 15.93 -0.52 -5.85
CA LEU A 107 16.27 -1.13 -4.57
C LEU A 107 17.78 -1.15 -4.34
N LYS A 108 18.56 -1.57 -5.34
CA LYS A 108 20.02 -1.60 -5.25
C LYS A 108 20.59 -0.23 -4.87
N ILE A 109 20.15 0.83 -5.53
CA ILE A 109 20.63 2.19 -5.26
C ILE A 109 20.21 2.67 -3.87
N LEU A 110 19.00 2.36 -3.43
CA LEU A 110 18.52 2.70 -2.08
C LEU A 110 19.32 1.99 -0.98
N VAL A 111 19.74 0.76 -1.23
CA VAL A 111 20.60 -0.03 -0.34
C VAL A 111 22.01 0.55 -0.29
N GLU A 112 22.61 0.84 -1.45
CA GLU A 112 23.93 1.48 -1.53
C GLU A 112 23.97 2.85 -0.85
N ALA A 113 22.86 3.60 -0.95
CA ALA A 113 22.66 4.87 -0.26
C ALA A 113 22.44 4.73 1.26
N LYS A 114 22.29 3.49 1.78
CA LYS A 114 21.95 3.17 3.18
C LYS A 114 20.61 3.78 3.63
N ILE A 115 19.68 3.96 2.69
CA ILE A 115 18.31 4.42 2.96
C ILE A 115 17.44 3.25 3.39
N VAL A 116 17.66 2.08 2.77
CA VAL A 116 16.93 0.85 3.08
C VAL A 116 17.95 -0.27 3.33
N GLU A 117 17.65 -1.14 4.28
CA GLU A 117 18.43 -2.37 4.49
C GLU A 117 18.03 -3.43 3.45
N ASP A 118 19.03 -4.01 2.76
CA ASP A 118 18.81 -5.19 1.92
C ASP A 118 18.67 -6.43 2.80
N LYS A 119 17.46 -6.65 3.28
CA LYS A 119 17.10 -7.89 3.96
C LYS A 119 16.14 -8.65 3.06
N GLN A 120 16.60 -9.78 2.54
CA GLN A 120 15.72 -10.76 1.92
C GLN A 120 14.77 -11.31 2.99
N LEU A 121 13.57 -10.75 3.01
CA LEU A 121 12.49 -11.17 3.89
C LEU A 121 11.62 -12.18 3.16
N VAL A 122 11.25 -13.26 3.87
CA VAL A 122 10.18 -14.14 3.40
C VAL A 122 8.87 -13.36 3.30
N LEU A 123 7.97 -13.80 2.43
CA LEU A 123 6.72 -13.10 2.09
C LEU A 123 5.90 -12.68 3.32
N SER A 124 5.80 -13.54 4.33
CA SER A 124 5.10 -13.25 5.58
C SER A 124 5.75 -12.11 6.38
N GLU A 125 7.08 -12.03 6.41
CA GLU A 125 7.80 -10.93 7.04
C GLU A 125 7.67 -9.63 6.24
N ARG A 126 7.66 -9.69 4.90
CA ARG A 126 7.43 -8.52 4.05
C ARG A 126 6.06 -7.90 4.32
N THR A 127 5.01 -8.71 4.38
CA THR A 127 3.65 -8.24 4.68
C THR A 127 3.56 -7.67 6.10
N ARG A 128 4.15 -8.33 7.10
CA ARG A 128 4.21 -7.78 8.46
C ARG A 128 4.93 -6.44 8.51
N LYS A 129 6.07 -6.32 7.84
CA LYS A 129 6.85 -5.08 7.76
C LYS A 129 6.06 -3.97 7.07
N LEU A 130 5.37 -4.24 5.96
CA LEU A 130 4.48 -3.26 5.33
C LEU A 130 3.43 -2.72 6.31
N LEU A 131 2.80 -3.59 7.08
CA LEU A 131 1.81 -3.20 8.10
C LEU A 131 2.40 -2.43 9.28
N THR A 132 3.72 -2.45 9.51
CA THR A 132 4.37 -1.55 10.49
C THR A 132 4.59 -0.14 9.95
N LEU A 133 4.47 0.04 8.63
CA LEU A 133 4.62 1.32 7.94
C LEU A 133 3.26 1.96 7.66
N GLU A 134 2.24 1.70 8.49
CA GLU A 134 0.85 2.15 8.25
C GLU A 134 0.74 3.66 7.97
N ASN A 135 1.53 4.49 8.64
CA ASN A 135 1.58 5.95 8.40
C ASN A 135 2.18 6.36 7.06
N SER A 136 2.85 5.44 6.37
CA SER A 136 3.44 5.63 5.04
C SER A 136 2.61 4.98 3.93
N LEU A 137 1.58 4.21 4.28
CA LEU A 137 0.68 3.58 3.32
C LEU A 137 -0.56 4.47 3.10
N SER A 138 -1.15 4.38 1.90
CA SER A 138 -2.53 4.82 1.74
C SER A 138 -3.46 3.86 2.48
N ASP A 139 -4.60 4.35 2.95
CA ASP A 139 -5.66 3.52 3.56
C ASP A 139 -6.00 2.31 2.67
N TRP A 140 -6.03 2.53 1.35
CA TRP A 140 -6.31 1.49 0.37
C TRP A 140 -5.22 0.41 0.35
N CYS A 141 -3.95 0.80 0.31
CA CYS A 141 -2.83 -0.13 0.37
C CYS A 141 -2.81 -0.92 1.68
N LEU A 142 -3.15 -0.26 2.80
CA LEU A 142 -3.28 -0.88 4.12
C LEU A 142 -4.38 -1.95 4.14
N ALA A 143 -5.56 -1.65 3.60
CA ALA A 143 -6.64 -2.63 3.46
C ALA A 143 -6.22 -3.82 2.55
N CYS A 144 -5.55 -3.56 1.43
CA CYS A 144 -5.00 -4.62 0.57
C CYS A 144 -4.01 -5.52 1.31
N CYS A 145 -3.16 -4.98 2.20
CA CYS A 145 -2.25 -5.76 3.02
C CYS A 145 -2.99 -6.75 3.95
N PHE A 146 -4.10 -6.34 4.56
CA PHE A 146 -4.94 -7.23 5.37
C PHE A 146 -5.56 -8.36 4.54
N HIS A 147 -6.13 -8.06 3.37
CA HIS A 147 -6.68 -9.09 2.50
C HIS A 147 -5.60 -10.05 2.00
N PHE A 148 -4.42 -9.52 1.67
CA PHE A 148 -3.27 -10.34 1.30
C PHE A 148 -2.83 -11.26 2.46
N ALA A 149 -2.85 -10.76 3.69
CA ALA A 149 -2.52 -11.58 4.86
C ALA A 149 -3.49 -12.74 5.06
N ILE A 150 -4.78 -12.60 4.71
CA ILE A 150 -5.76 -13.69 4.74
C ILE A 150 -5.38 -14.79 3.75
N VAL A 151 -5.20 -14.44 2.47
CA VAL A 151 -4.95 -15.43 1.41
C VAL A 151 -3.55 -16.03 1.48
N GLY A 152 -2.56 -15.22 1.89
CA GLY A 152 -1.18 -15.62 2.12
C GLY A 152 -0.94 -16.30 3.48
N ARG A 153 -1.99 -16.48 4.29
CA ARG A 153 -1.93 -17.07 5.64
C ARG A 153 -0.86 -16.43 6.53
N VAL A 154 -0.68 -15.12 6.39
CA VAL A 154 0.30 -14.35 7.16
C VAL A 154 -0.29 -14.08 8.54
N ARG A 155 0.43 -14.49 9.59
CA ARG A 155 0.09 -14.14 10.98
C ARG A 155 0.46 -12.70 11.27
N LEU A 156 -0.53 -11.90 11.66
CA LEU A 156 -0.40 -10.51 12.08
C LEU A 156 -0.38 -10.42 13.61
N SER A 157 0.22 -9.35 14.13
CA SER A 157 0.20 -9.10 15.58
C SER A 157 -1.17 -8.60 16.01
N ILE A 158 -1.56 -8.90 17.25
CA ILE A 158 -2.82 -8.41 17.81
C ILE A 158 -2.88 -6.88 17.84
N VAL A 159 -1.74 -6.22 18.09
CA VAL A 159 -1.62 -4.75 18.08
C VAL A 159 -2.00 -4.19 16.70
N GLN A 160 -1.42 -4.72 15.63
CA GLN A 160 -1.75 -4.29 14.26
C GLN A 160 -3.24 -4.45 13.94
N ILE A 161 -3.86 -5.54 14.39
CA ILE A 161 -5.28 -5.80 14.14
C ILE A 161 -6.15 -4.81 14.93
N LEU A 162 -5.91 -4.68 16.23
CA LEU A 162 -6.74 -3.84 17.10
C LEU A 162 -6.62 -2.35 16.75
N THR A 163 -5.42 -1.86 16.41
CA THR A 163 -5.24 -0.48 15.93
C THR A 163 -6.09 -0.22 14.69
N ASN A 164 -6.07 -1.15 13.73
CA ASN A 164 -6.76 -0.99 12.46
C ASN A 164 -8.28 -1.24 12.53
N LEU A 165 -8.78 -1.92 13.57
CA LEU A 165 -10.21 -1.97 13.89
C LEU A 165 -10.76 -0.61 14.35
N HIS A 166 -9.91 0.34 14.75
CA HIS A 166 -10.31 1.70 15.13
C HIS A 166 -9.93 2.75 14.07
N HIS A 167 -9.49 2.31 12.90
CA HIS A 167 -9.06 3.22 11.83
C HIS A 167 -10.21 4.15 11.39
N PRO A 168 -9.97 5.44 11.09
CA PRO A 168 -11.05 6.37 10.68
C PRO A 168 -11.80 5.90 9.44
N THR A 169 -11.09 5.24 8.52
CA THR A 169 -11.61 4.78 7.24
C THR A 169 -12.28 3.41 7.33
N GLY A 170 -13.56 3.35 6.95
CA GLY A 170 -14.41 2.17 7.16
C GLY A 170 -13.94 0.90 6.44
N PHE A 171 -13.39 1.01 5.23
CA PHE A 171 -12.89 -0.16 4.51
C PHE A 171 -11.58 -0.72 5.08
N VAL A 172 -10.80 0.07 5.83
CA VAL A 172 -9.63 -0.43 6.57
C VAL A 172 -10.08 -1.25 7.76
N ARG A 173 -11.05 -0.74 8.53
CA ARG A 173 -11.68 -1.49 9.63
C ARG A 173 -12.30 -2.79 9.15
N GLU A 174 -12.91 -2.77 7.98
CA GLU A 174 -13.52 -3.92 7.32
C GLU A 174 -12.48 -4.99 6.99
N ALA A 175 -11.36 -4.59 6.38
CA ALA A 175 -10.28 -5.51 6.06
C ALA A 175 -9.65 -6.12 7.33
N ALA A 176 -9.47 -5.32 8.38
CA ALA A 176 -9.00 -5.79 9.69
C ALA A 176 -10.00 -6.77 10.34
N PHE A 177 -11.30 -6.47 10.26
CA PHE A 177 -12.36 -7.35 10.75
C PHE A 177 -12.44 -8.67 9.98
N ALA A 178 -12.32 -8.62 8.65
CA ALA A 178 -12.26 -9.81 7.79
C ALA A 178 -11.06 -10.70 8.12
N TYR A 179 -9.90 -10.08 8.39
CA TYR A 179 -8.72 -10.80 8.85
C TYR A 179 -8.98 -11.49 10.19
N LEU A 180 -9.49 -10.76 11.17
CA LEU A 180 -9.74 -11.29 12.51
C LEU A 180 -10.77 -12.42 12.51
N THR A 181 -11.84 -12.27 11.71
CA THR A 181 -12.84 -13.32 11.49
C THR A 181 -12.23 -14.61 10.97
N THR A 182 -11.20 -14.52 10.10
CA THR A 182 -10.52 -15.70 9.56
C THR A 182 -9.49 -16.27 10.53
N ALA A 183 -8.74 -15.41 11.22
CA ALA A 183 -7.62 -15.80 12.06
C ALA A 183 -8.05 -16.26 13.46
N SER A 184 -9.05 -15.61 14.05
CA SER A 184 -9.53 -15.89 15.41
C SER A 184 -11.00 -15.46 15.60
N PRO A 185 -11.98 -16.27 15.15
CA PRO A 185 -13.41 -16.01 15.36
C PRO A 185 -13.80 -15.80 16.83
N LYS A 186 -13.08 -16.42 17.77
CA LYS A 186 -13.35 -16.28 19.21
C LYS A 186 -13.17 -14.84 19.69
N ILE A 187 -12.09 -14.18 19.27
CA ILE A 187 -11.83 -12.78 19.63
C ILE A 187 -12.91 -11.87 19.02
N VAL A 188 -13.45 -12.22 17.85
CA VAL A 188 -14.57 -11.47 17.27
C VAL A 188 -15.79 -11.50 18.19
N LEU A 189 -16.14 -12.66 18.77
CA LEU A 189 -17.26 -12.77 19.70
C LEU A 189 -17.09 -11.82 20.90
N ASP A 190 -15.88 -11.71 21.43
CA ASP A 190 -15.57 -10.81 22.55
C ASP A 190 -15.71 -9.32 22.16
N LEU A 191 -15.43 -9.00 20.89
CA LEU A 191 -15.50 -7.63 20.35
C LEU A 191 -16.86 -7.25 19.76
N LEU A 192 -17.78 -8.21 19.59
CA LEU A 192 -19.10 -7.99 18.96
C LEU A 192 -19.86 -6.77 19.52
N PRO A 193 -19.96 -6.57 20.85
CA PRO A 193 -20.70 -5.43 21.40
C PRO A 193 -20.16 -4.06 20.98
N GLN A 194 -18.87 -3.98 20.62
CA GLN A 194 -18.25 -2.77 20.11
C GLN A 194 -18.47 -2.65 18.59
N LEU A 195 -18.29 -3.75 17.86
CA LEU A 195 -18.41 -3.79 16.40
C LEU A 195 -19.84 -3.56 15.90
N GLU A 196 -20.86 -3.98 16.66
CA GLU A 196 -22.27 -3.69 16.37
C GLU A 196 -22.58 -2.19 16.40
N LYS A 197 -21.77 -1.41 17.12
CA LYS A 197 -21.91 0.05 17.24
C LYS A 197 -21.15 0.80 16.15
N ASP A 198 -20.41 0.11 15.27
CA ASP A 198 -19.68 0.77 14.18
C ASP A 198 -20.67 1.52 13.28
N PRO A 199 -20.42 2.81 12.97
CA PRO A 199 -21.35 3.59 12.15
C PRO A 199 -21.39 3.14 10.69
N HIS A 200 -20.34 2.46 10.20
CA HIS A 200 -20.14 2.25 8.78
C HIS A 200 -20.96 1.04 8.25
N PRO A 201 -21.74 1.20 7.16
CA PRO A 201 -22.64 0.16 6.66
C PRO A 201 -21.94 -1.16 6.30
N ILE A 202 -20.72 -1.10 5.76
CA ILE A 202 -19.97 -2.31 5.39
C ILE A 202 -19.62 -3.18 6.61
N ILE A 203 -19.32 -2.56 7.75
CA ILE A 203 -19.01 -3.27 8.99
C ILE A 203 -20.28 -3.91 9.54
N LYS A 204 -21.39 -3.16 9.59
CA LYS A 204 -22.69 -3.70 10.01
C LYS A 204 -23.11 -4.91 9.19
N ALA A 205 -22.90 -4.87 7.86
CA ALA A 205 -23.16 -6.00 6.99
C ALA A 205 -22.30 -7.21 7.35
N GLN A 206 -20.99 -7.02 7.55
CA GLN A 206 -20.09 -8.09 7.95
C GLN A 206 -20.38 -8.67 9.34
N VAL A 207 -20.71 -7.83 10.31
CA VAL A 207 -21.09 -8.26 11.67
C VAL A 207 -22.35 -9.12 11.60
N ARG A 208 -23.36 -8.70 10.85
CA ARG A 208 -24.58 -9.50 10.64
C ARG A 208 -24.28 -10.86 9.99
N ASP A 209 -23.42 -10.88 8.97
CA ASP A 209 -23.05 -12.12 8.29
C ASP A 209 -22.21 -13.03 9.19
N PHE A 210 -21.36 -12.46 10.05
CA PHE A 210 -20.61 -13.18 11.08
C PHE A 210 -21.55 -13.81 12.11
N VAL A 211 -22.49 -13.02 12.67
CA VAL A 211 -23.47 -13.50 13.65
C VAL A 211 -24.26 -14.66 13.06
N LYS A 212 -24.82 -14.53 11.85
CA LYS A 212 -25.55 -15.63 11.18
C LYS A 212 -24.75 -16.92 11.02
N LYS A 213 -23.42 -16.83 10.93
CA LYS A 213 -22.55 -17.98 10.68
C LYS A 213 -22.07 -18.65 11.97
N TYR A 214 -21.96 -17.90 13.06
CA TYR A 214 -21.27 -18.34 14.28
C TYR A 214 -22.09 -18.19 15.57
N CYS A 215 -23.28 -17.59 15.53
CA CYS A 215 -24.21 -17.42 16.65
C CYS A 215 -25.59 -17.96 16.26
#